data_AF-A0A8T0DW87-F1
#
_entry.id   AF-A0A8T0DW87-F1
#
_cell.length_a   1.000
_cell.length_b   1.000
_cell.length_c   1.000
_cell.angle_alpha   90.00
_cell.angle_beta   90.00
_cell.angle_gamma   90.00
#
_symmetry.space_group_name_H-M   'P 1'
#
loop_
_entity.id
_entity.type
_entity.pdbx_description
1 polymer ?
#
loop_
_entity_poly.entity_id
_entity_poly.type
_entity_poly.pdbx_seq_one_letter_code
_entity_poly.pdbx_strand_id
1 'polypeptide(L)'
;MDFREKLARRASKSLEVLWDTGVERNASSPGLFTSMFFDSYCYPATFCFDDKCLDSPIRDNPEMAGYNVDERVDQFLQYVERVRGAFATNHIMVLMGCDFSYENANINFKNTDKLIKYVNLRQLKGSKVNLLYSTPQCYTKAVNQAFEEKRTIERRGGDFFPYASGPNSYWTGFYTSRPALKGFVRKASTLLTMCEQVSILVP
;
A
#
# COMPACT_ATOMS: atom_id res chain seq x y z
N MET A 1 -8.30 6.69 -4.96
CA MET A 1 -9.53 6.27 -5.68
C MET A 1 -10.75 6.57 -4.84
N ASP A 2 -11.91 6.77 -5.46
CA ASP A 2 -13.21 6.93 -4.77
C ASP A 2 -13.49 5.76 -3.80
N PHE A 3 -14.05 6.07 -2.63
CA PHE A 3 -14.32 5.06 -1.60
C PHE A 3 -15.31 3.96 -2.06
N ARG A 4 -16.27 4.27 -2.92
CA ARG A 4 -17.25 3.28 -3.45
C ARG A 4 -16.59 2.32 -4.41
N GLU A 5 -15.73 2.83 -5.29
CA GLU A 5 -14.92 1.99 -6.17
C GLU A 5 -14.04 1.05 -5.33
N LYS A 6 -13.40 1.58 -4.28
CA LYS A 6 -12.58 0.78 -3.38
C LYS A 6 -13.36 -0.35 -2.71
N LEU A 7 -14.57 -0.07 -2.22
CA LEU A 7 -15.45 -1.06 -1.62
C LEU A 7 -15.85 -2.15 -2.62
N ALA A 8 -16.22 -1.76 -3.85
CA ALA A 8 -16.55 -2.71 -4.92
C ALA A 8 -15.35 -3.62 -5.24
N ARG A 9 -14.15 -3.04 -5.40
CA ARG A 9 -12.91 -3.78 -5.69
C ARG A 9 -12.49 -4.72 -4.58
N ARG A 10 -12.70 -4.35 -3.32
CA ARG A 10 -12.49 -5.26 -2.18
C ARG A 10 -13.41 -6.48 -2.27
N ALA A 11 -14.68 -6.28 -2.61
CA ALA A 11 -15.64 -7.36 -2.74
C ALA A 11 -15.37 -8.28 -3.94
N SER A 12 -14.93 -7.71 -5.07
CA SER A 12 -14.65 -8.44 -6.31
C SER A 12 -13.22 -8.98 -6.42
N LYS A 13 -12.37 -8.75 -5.40
CA LYS A 13 -10.94 -9.11 -5.40
C LYS A 13 -10.14 -8.47 -6.54
N SER A 14 -10.46 -7.23 -6.88
CA SER A 14 -9.83 -6.49 -7.99
C SER A 14 -9.13 -5.21 -7.56
N LEU A 15 -8.48 -5.28 -6.39
CA LEU A 15 -7.50 -4.28 -5.97
C LEU A 15 -6.15 -4.42 -6.68
N GLU A 16 -5.94 -5.49 -7.44
CA GLU A 16 -4.80 -5.68 -8.34
C GLU A 16 -5.33 -5.72 -9.77
N VAL A 17 -4.84 -4.82 -10.62
CA VAL A 17 -5.24 -4.73 -12.01
C VAL A 17 -4.06 -4.52 -12.93
N LEU A 18 -4.27 -4.81 -14.20
CA LEU A 18 -3.44 -4.34 -15.29
C LEU A 18 -4.03 -3.04 -15.85
N TRP A 19 -3.39 -1.92 -15.56
CA TRP A 19 -3.88 -0.60 -15.96
C TRP A 19 -3.50 -0.26 -17.40
N ASP A 20 -4.50 -0.05 -18.24
CA ASP A 20 -4.40 0.51 -19.57
C ASP A 20 -4.26 2.03 -19.50
N THR A 21 -3.02 2.51 -19.65
CA THR A 21 -2.66 3.94 -19.57
C THR A 21 -2.93 4.72 -20.85
N GLY A 22 -3.24 4.04 -21.95
CA GLY A 22 -3.62 4.64 -23.21
C GLY A 22 -5.04 5.24 -23.17
N VAL A 23 -5.27 6.26 -23.99
CA VAL A 23 -6.61 6.84 -24.19
C VAL A 23 -7.54 5.83 -24.86
N GLU A 24 -7.01 5.10 -25.85
CA GLU A 24 -7.72 4.03 -26.53
C GLU A 24 -7.39 2.68 -25.88
N ARG A 25 -8.43 1.85 -25.69
CA ARG A 25 -8.23 0.50 -25.18
C ARG A 25 -7.63 -0.37 -26.28
N ASN A 26 -6.36 -0.69 -26.12
CA ASN A 26 -5.66 -1.65 -26.95
C ASN A 26 -5.49 -2.96 -26.16
N ALA A 27 -6.17 -4.03 -26.58
CA ALA A 27 -6.07 -5.34 -25.95
C ALA A 27 -4.65 -5.95 -26.02
N SER A 28 -3.82 -5.47 -26.95
CA SER A 28 -2.40 -5.85 -27.09
C SER A 28 -1.45 -4.98 -26.26
N SER A 29 -1.95 -3.97 -25.54
CA SER A 29 -1.13 -3.18 -24.61
C SER A 29 -0.56 -4.09 -23.52
N PRO A 30 0.74 -3.97 -23.18
CA PRO A 30 1.30 -4.73 -22.06
C PRO A 30 0.62 -4.35 -20.73
N GLY A 31 0.07 -3.14 -20.64
CA GLY A 31 -0.53 -2.57 -19.43
C GLY A 31 0.48 -2.36 -18.30
N LEU A 32 0.08 -1.64 -17.27
CA LEU A 32 0.89 -1.37 -16.08
C LEU A 32 0.28 -2.05 -14.86
N PHE A 33 0.98 -3.01 -14.26
CA PHE A 33 0.53 -3.60 -13.01
C PHE A 33 0.32 -2.52 -11.95
N THR A 34 -0.88 -2.48 -11.38
CA THR A 34 -1.30 -1.48 -10.41
C THR A 34 -1.98 -2.18 -9.25
N SER A 35 -1.35 -2.13 -8.07
CA SER A 35 -1.91 -2.61 -6.82
C SER A 35 -2.44 -1.44 -6.00
N MET A 36 -3.63 -1.61 -5.48
CA MET A 36 -4.36 -0.62 -4.69
C MET A 36 -4.45 -1.10 -3.25
N PHE A 37 -4.00 -0.28 -2.31
CA PHE A 37 -3.94 -0.69 -0.90
C PHE A 37 -5.30 -1.07 -0.35
N PHE A 38 -5.31 -2.11 0.49
CA PHE A 38 -6.52 -2.60 1.13
C PHE A 38 -7.20 -1.48 1.88
N ASP A 39 -6.56 -0.86 2.87
CA ASP A 39 -7.05 0.27 3.68
C ASP A 39 -6.21 1.53 3.44
N SER A 40 -5.65 2.13 4.48
CA SER A 40 -4.78 3.31 4.37
C SER A 40 -3.38 2.92 3.85
N TYR A 41 -2.51 3.91 3.72
CA TYR A 41 -1.07 3.70 3.54
C TYR A 41 -0.34 3.47 4.87
N CYS A 42 -1.04 3.56 6.01
CA CYS A 42 -0.47 3.42 7.34
C CYS A 42 -0.52 1.99 7.89
N TYR A 43 0.12 1.78 9.05
CA TYR A 43 0.10 0.52 9.83
C TYR A 43 -1.30 -0.12 9.90
N PRO A 44 -1.39 -1.46 9.99
CA PRO A 44 -2.61 -2.11 10.42
C PRO A 44 -3.08 -1.53 11.75
N ALA A 45 -4.40 -1.42 11.93
CA ALA A 45 -4.96 -0.94 13.19
C ALA A 45 -4.39 -1.76 14.37
N THR A 46 -3.99 -1.06 15.43
CA THR A 46 -3.32 -1.59 16.62
C THR A 46 -1.87 -2.08 16.45
N PHE A 47 -1.26 -1.96 15.26
CA PHE A 47 0.13 -2.39 14.99
C PHE A 47 1.07 -1.22 14.65
N CYS A 48 0.80 -0.01 15.15
CA CYS A 48 1.76 1.07 15.05
C CYS A 48 2.93 0.87 16.02
N PHE A 49 4.11 0.58 15.48
CA PHE A 49 5.32 0.29 16.26
C PHE A 49 6.30 1.48 16.33
N ASP A 50 5.76 2.67 16.54
CA ASP A 50 6.54 3.91 16.57
C ASP A 50 6.44 4.63 17.93
N ASP A 51 7.44 5.43 18.30
CA ASP A 51 7.51 6.11 19.61
C ASP A 51 6.31 7.05 19.86
N LYS A 52 5.74 7.61 18.79
CA LYS A 52 4.54 8.46 18.86
C LYS A 52 3.23 7.70 19.01
N CYS A 53 3.26 6.37 18.96
CA CYS A 53 2.07 5.54 18.99
C CYS A 53 1.81 4.96 20.38
N LEU A 54 0.52 4.82 20.73
CA LEU A 54 0.06 4.28 22.01
C LEU A 54 -0.25 2.77 21.94
N ASP A 55 -0.01 2.16 20.78
CA ASP A 55 -0.28 0.74 20.56
C ASP A 55 0.66 -0.13 21.41
N SER A 56 0.13 -1.25 21.91
CA SER A 56 0.91 -2.15 22.75
C SER A 56 2.02 -2.82 21.94
N PRO A 57 3.29 -2.78 22.42
CA PRO A 57 4.36 -3.57 21.82
C PRO A 57 4.12 -5.06 22.05
N ILE A 58 4.87 -5.91 21.36
CA ILE A 58 4.86 -7.34 21.60
C ILE A 58 5.75 -7.64 22.82
N ARG A 59 5.10 -8.09 23.89
CA ARG A 59 5.69 -8.48 25.18
C ARG A 59 5.71 -9.99 25.26
N ASP A 60 6.90 -10.55 25.05
CA ASP A 60 7.15 -11.97 24.84
C ASP A 60 7.89 -12.66 25.99
N ASN A 61 8.15 -11.94 27.08
CA ASN A 61 8.66 -12.53 28.31
C ASN A 61 7.47 -12.98 29.19
N PRO A 62 7.25 -14.29 29.39
CA PRO A 62 6.14 -14.81 30.18
C PRO A 62 6.28 -14.52 31.69
N GLU A 63 7.48 -14.22 32.16
CA GLU A 63 7.76 -13.88 33.57
C GLU A 63 7.45 -12.41 33.90
N MET A 64 7.26 -11.57 32.87
CA MET A 64 6.93 -10.16 33.03
C MET A 64 5.42 -9.94 32.89
N ALA A 65 4.90 -9.00 33.68
CA ALA A 65 3.50 -8.60 33.58
C ALA A 65 3.16 -8.06 32.18
N GLY A 66 2.00 -8.47 31.67
CA GLY A 66 1.49 -8.03 30.37
C GLY A 66 2.05 -8.78 29.17
N TYR A 67 2.46 -10.05 29.33
CA TYR A 67 2.65 -10.96 28.20
C TYR A 67 1.42 -10.95 27.29
N ASN A 68 1.59 -10.71 25.99
CA ASN A 68 0.48 -10.51 25.06
C ASN A 68 0.67 -11.18 23.69
N VAL A 69 1.65 -12.08 23.53
CA VAL A 69 1.99 -12.67 22.22
C VAL A 69 0.79 -13.31 21.55
N ASP A 70 0.04 -14.16 22.25
CA ASP A 70 -1.07 -14.90 21.65
C ASP A 70 -2.18 -13.97 21.14
N GLU A 71 -2.55 -12.98 21.95
CA GLU A 71 -3.53 -11.95 21.56
C GLU A 71 -3.08 -11.18 20.32
N ARG A 72 -1.83 -10.70 20.31
CA ARG A 72 -1.28 -9.91 19.21
C ARG A 72 -1.19 -10.72 17.91
N VAL A 73 -0.82 -12.00 18.01
CA VAL A 73 -0.76 -12.89 16.85
C VAL A 73 -2.16 -13.18 16.31
N ASP A 74 -3.13 -13.45 17.18
CA ASP A 74 -4.52 -13.72 16.77
C ASP A 74 -5.15 -12.48 16.11
N GLN A 75 -4.92 -11.28 16.65
CA GLN A 75 -5.32 -10.00 16.04
C GLN A 75 -4.70 -9.82 14.64
N PHE A 76 -3.41 -10.10 14.49
CA PHE A 76 -2.73 -9.95 13.21
C PHE A 76 -3.24 -10.95 12.17
N LEU A 77 -3.47 -12.20 12.56
CA LEU A 77 -4.02 -13.23 11.67
C LEU A 77 -5.45 -12.90 11.22
N GLN A 78 -6.28 -12.32 12.10
CA GLN A 78 -7.61 -11.82 11.73
C GLN A 78 -7.54 -10.66 10.72
N TYR A 79 -6.57 -9.76 10.88
CA TYR A 79 -6.29 -8.72 9.89
C TYR A 79 -5.88 -9.33 8.55
N VAL A 80 -4.93 -10.26 8.55
CA VAL A 80 -4.44 -10.95 7.34
C VAL A 80 -5.59 -11.65 6.59
N GLU A 81 -6.48 -12.36 7.29
CA GLU A 81 -7.60 -13.04 6.62
C GLU A 81 -8.56 -12.05 5.95
N ARG A 82 -8.81 -10.90 6.59
CA ARG A 82 -9.64 -9.82 6.02
C ARG A 82 -9.00 -9.23 4.76
N VAL A 83 -7.70 -8.96 4.81
CA VAL A 83 -6.94 -8.42 3.66
C VAL A 83 -6.92 -9.44 2.53
N ARG A 84 -6.57 -10.70 2.81
CA ARG A 84 -6.55 -11.81 1.84
C ARG A 84 -7.89 -11.95 1.10
N GLY A 85 -9.01 -11.73 1.80
CA GLY A 85 -10.35 -11.75 1.21
C GLY A 85 -10.56 -10.79 0.03
N ALA A 86 -9.73 -9.76 -0.13
CA ALA A 86 -9.83 -8.73 -1.16
C ALA A 86 -8.76 -8.77 -2.26
N PHE A 87 -7.84 -9.74 -2.21
CA PHE A 87 -6.80 -9.92 -3.23
C PHE A 87 -6.99 -11.23 -4.00
N ALA A 88 -6.48 -11.24 -5.24
CA ALA A 88 -6.68 -12.35 -6.17
C ALA A 88 -5.61 -13.44 -6.06
N THR A 89 -4.48 -13.12 -5.43
CA THR A 89 -3.32 -14.00 -5.21
C THR A 89 -3.16 -14.33 -3.72
N ASN A 90 -2.20 -15.21 -3.41
CA ASN A 90 -1.85 -15.57 -2.02
C ASN A 90 -0.75 -14.66 -1.43
N HIS A 91 -0.39 -13.59 -2.13
CA HIS A 91 0.58 -12.61 -1.66
C HIS A 91 -0.15 -11.32 -1.31
N ILE A 92 0.04 -10.84 -0.08
CA ILE A 92 -0.48 -9.55 0.36
C ILE A 92 0.67 -8.69 0.86
N MET A 93 0.59 -7.39 0.61
CA MET A 93 1.53 -6.41 1.14
C MET A 93 0.94 -5.77 2.39
N VAL A 94 1.62 -5.93 3.52
CA VAL A 94 1.29 -5.28 4.79
C VAL A 94 2.18 -4.05 4.93
N LEU A 95 1.55 -2.87 5.02
CA LEU A 95 2.26 -1.61 5.15
C LEU A 95 2.59 -1.36 6.62
N MET A 96 3.87 -1.31 6.95
CA MET A 96 4.35 -1.12 8.32
C MET A 96 5.01 0.26 8.44
N GLY A 97 4.25 1.33 8.25
CA GLY A 97 4.76 2.70 8.29
C GLY A 97 3.61 3.70 8.30
N CYS A 98 3.89 4.99 8.44
CA CYS A 98 2.93 6.10 8.29
C CYS A 98 3.73 7.41 8.10
N ASP A 99 3.06 8.56 8.10
CA ASP A 99 3.71 9.87 8.00
C ASP A 99 4.78 10.01 9.09
N PHE A 100 6.02 10.33 8.70
CA PHE A 100 7.16 10.53 9.61
C PHE A 100 7.37 9.39 10.62
N SER A 101 7.09 8.15 10.25
CA SER A 101 7.42 6.98 11.07
C SER A 101 8.90 6.62 10.96
N TYR A 102 9.35 5.68 11.79
CA TYR A 102 10.74 5.23 11.91
C TYR A 102 11.71 6.29 12.45
N GLU A 103 11.23 7.29 13.20
CA GLU A 103 12.12 8.20 13.96
C GLU A 103 13.04 7.40 14.89
N ASN A 104 12.48 6.38 15.53
CA ASN A 104 13.20 5.34 16.25
C ASN A 104 12.96 3.98 15.59
N ALA A 105 13.75 3.70 14.56
CA ALA A 105 13.65 2.46 13.79
C ALA A 105 13.85 1.19 14.63
N ASN A 106 14.62 1.27 15.74
CA ASN A 106 14.89 0.11 16.59
C ASN A 106 13.60 -0.47 17.19
N ILE A 107 12.65 0.37 17.62
CA ILE A 107 11.37 -0.08 18.18
C ILE A 107 10.49 -0.73 17.10
N ASN A 108 10.48 -0.14 15.91
CA ASN A 108 9.76 -0.66 14.75
C ASN A 108 10.25 -2.07 14.38
N PHE A 109 11.57 -2.23 14.17
CA PHE A 109 12.16 -3.52 13.80
C PHE A 109 12.05 -4.55 14.92
N LYS A 110 12.31 -4.18 16.19
CA LYS A 110 12.20 -5.11 17.32
C LYS A 110 10.79 -5.71 17.46
N ASN A 111 9.74 -4.90 17.29
CA ASN A 111 8.37 -5.41 17.34
C ASN A 111 8.00 -6.20 16.09
N THR A 112 8.46 -5.78 14.91
CA THR A 112 8.19 -6.48 13.65
C THR A 112 8.88 -7.85 13.61
N ASP A 113 10.10 -7.96 14.13
CA ASP A 113 10.83 -9.24 14.29
C ASP A 113 10.06 -10.23 15.16
N LYS A 114 9.55 -9.75 16.31
CA LYS A 114 8.69 -10.56 17.18
C LYS A 114 7.41 -10.99 16.47
N LEU A 115 6.76 -10.06 15.76
CA LEU A 115 5.54 -10.35 15.02
C LEU A 115 5.78 -11.46 13.98
N ILE A 116 6.83 -11.33 13.16
CA ILE A 116 7.25 -12.34 12.17
C ILE A 116 7.50 -13.68 12.85
N LYS A 117 8.31 -13.70 13.92
CA LYS A 117 8.63 -14.93 14.66
C LYS A 117 7.37 -15.64 15.15
N TYR A 118 6.51 -14.95 15.88
CA TYR A 118 5.36 -15.59 16.53
C TYR A 118 4.22 -15.91 15.56
N VAL A 119 4.01 -15.13 14.50
CA VAL A 119 3.07 -15.47 13.43
C VAL A 119 3.53 -16.73 12.69
N ASN A 120 4.81 -16.84 12.34
CA ASN A 120 5.32 -18.01 11.64
C ASN A 120 5.33 -19.27 12.53
N LEU A 121 5.57 -19.14 13.84
CA LEU A 121 5.44 -20.26 14.78
C LEU A 121 4.01 -20.85 14.82
N ARG A 122 2.96 -20.06 14.50
CA ARG A 122 1.59 -20.59 14.40
C ARG A 122 1.42 -21.58 13.23
N GLN A 123 2.36 -21.68 12.29
CA GLN A 123 2.34 -22.72 11.27
C GLN A 123 2.40 -24.13 11.87
N LEU A 124 3.11 -24.31 13.00
CA LEU A 124 3.13 -25.57 13.75
C LEU A 124 1.75 -25.96 14.30
N LYS A 125 0.85 -24.98 14.45
CA LYS A 125 -0.54 -25.16 14.88
C LYS A 125 -1.53 -25.13 13.70
N GLY A 126 -1.04 -25.22 12.46
CA GLY A 126 -1.86 -25.29 11.24
C GLY A 126 -2.13 -23.97 10.52
N SER A 127 -1.54 -22.84 10.96
CA SER A 127 -1.63 -21.59 10.19
C SER A 127 -0.97 -21.73 8.82
N LYS A 128 -1.59 -21.17 7.78
CA LYS A 128 -1.05 -21.12 6.41
C LYS A 128 -0.33 -19.80 6.09
N VAL A 129 -0.21 -18.91 7.08
CA VAL A 129 0.40 -17.59 6.90
C VAL A 129 1.91 -17.70 7.07
N ASN A 130 2.65 -17.12 6.12
CA ASN A 130 4.09 -16.90 6.21
C ASN A 130 4.36 -15.41 6.11
N LEU A 131 4.85 -14.81 7.19
CA LEU A 131 5.19 -13.39 7.29
C LEU A 131 6.69 -13.20 7.13
N LEU A 132 7.10 -12.21 6.33
CA LEU A 132 8.49 -11.85 6.12
C LEU A 132 8.63 -10.35 5.87
N TYR A 133 9.82 -9.80 6.11
CA TYR A 133 10.17 -8.49 5.55
C TYR A 133 10.18 -8.56 4.03
N SER A 134 9.70 -7.50 3.39
CA SER A 134 9.64 -7.43 1.94
C SER A 134 9.79 -5.98 1.47
N THR A 135 9.83 -5.81 0.16
CA THR A 135 9.81 -4.52 -0.52
C THR A 135 8.68 -4.53 -1.56
N PRO A 136 8.21 -3.36 -2.04
CA PRO A 136 7.25 -3.31 -3.12
C PRO A 136 7.69 -4.07 -4.38
N GLN A 137 9.00 -4.08 -4.67
CA GLN A 137 9.58 -4.85 -5.78
C GLN A 137 9.42 -6.36 -5.57
N CYS A 138 9.77 -6.88 -4.37
CA CYS A 138 9.64 -8.30 -4.06
C CYS A 138 8.18 -8.75 -4.08
N TYR A 139 7.26 -7.94 -3.53
CA TYR A 139 5.82 -8.20 -3.59
C TYR A 139 5.32 -8.23 -5.04
N THR A 140 5.68 -7.23 -5.85
CA THR A 140 5.28 -7.16 -7.26
C THR A 140 5.79 -8.36 -8.05
N LYS A 141 7.04 -8.80 -7.80
CA LYS A 141 7.59 -9.99 -8.43
C LYS A 141 6.80 -11.26 -8.08
N ALA A 142 6.46 -11.46 -6.81
CA ALA A 142 5.71 -12.63 -6.36
C ALA A 142 4.28 -12.63 -6.92
N VAL A 143 3.61 -11.47 -6.94
CA VAL A 143 2.28 -11.32 -7.51
C VAL A 143 2.28 -11.55 -9.02
N ASN A 144 3.29 -11.02 -9.73
CA ASN A 144 3.42 -11.26 -11.17
C ASN A 144 3.55 -12.76 -11.49
N GLN A 145 4.39 -13.49 -10.75
CA GLN A 145 4.51 -14.94 -10.90
C GLN A 145 3.17 -15.67 -10.65
N ALA A 146 2.43 -15.27 -9.60
CA ALA A 146 1.13 -15.84 -9.32
C ALA A 146 0.09 -15.57 -10.43
N PHE A 147 0.12 -14.40 -11.05
CA PHE A 147 -0.76 -14.08 -12.19
C PHE A 147 -0.34 -14.75 -13.50
N GLU A 148 0.95 -14.99 -13.72
CA GLU A 148 1.44 -15.80 -14.83
C GLU A 148 0.91 -17.24 -14.75
N GLU A 149 0.85 -17.82 -13.55
CA GLU A 149 0.24 -19.13 -13.30
C GLU A 149 -1.27 -19.12 -13.50
N LYS A 150 -1.96 -18.10 -12.95
CA LYS A 150 -3.42 -17.95 -13.03
C LYS A 150 -3.92 -17.56 -14.43
N ARG A 151 -3.03 -17.06 -15.30
CA ARG A 151 -3.28 -16.58 -16.68
C ARG A 151 -4.35 -15.49 -16.82
N THR A 152 -4.80 -14.89 -15.71
CA THR A 152 -5.92 -13.94 -15.71
C THR A 152 -5.71 -12.84 -14.65
N ILE A 153 -5.73 -11.58 -15.09
CA ILE A 153 -5.75 -10.37 -14.27
C ILE A 153 -6.79 -9.41 -14.84
N GLU A 154 -7.56 -8.72 -14.00
CA GLU A 154 -8.53 -7.71 -14.44
C GLU A 154 -7.78 -6.55 -15.10
N ARG A 155 -8.27 -6.09 -16.25
CA ARG A 155 -7.79 -4.86 -16.88
C ARG A 155 -8.65 -3.67 -16.49
N ARG A 156 -8.02 -2.53 -16.24
CA ARG A 156 -8.68 -1.25 -15.93
C ARG A 156 -8.22 -0.22 -16.95
N GLY A 157 -9.14 0.56 -17.52
CA GLY A 157 -8.79 1.79 -18.27
C GLY A 157 -9.27 3.05 -17.55
N GLY A 158 -8.98 4.22 -18.12
CA GLY A 158 -9.37 5.51 -17.55
C GLY A 158 -8.49 5.92 -16.36
N ASP A 159 -8.97 6.89 -15.58
CA ASP A 159 -8.23 7.43 -14.43
C ASP A 159 -8.84 6.98 -13.08
N PHE A 160 -8.42 7.66 -12.01
CA PHE A 160 -8.92 7.47 -10.65
C PHE A 160 -9.54 8.77 -10.08
N PHE A 161 -9.95 9.69 -10.95
CA PHE A 161 -10.51 10.98 -10.57
C PHE A 161 -12.05 11.02 -10.72
N PRO A 162 -12.73 11.88 -9.92
CA PRO A 162 -12.22 12.58 -8.74
C PRO A 162 -12.03 11.63 -7.54
N TYR A 163 -11.11 11.97 -6.64
CA TYR A 163 -10.98 11.26 -5.37
C TYR A 163 -12.06 11.70 -4.39
N ALA A 164 -12.69 10.73 -3.71
CA ALA A 164 -13.52 10.97 -2.54
C ALA A 164 -13.15 10.02 -1.40
N SER A 165 -12.93 10.59 -0.22
CA SER A 165 -12.66 9.82 1.01
C SER A 165 -13.94 9.33 1.70
N GLY A 166 -15.09 9.88 1.34
CA GLY A 166 -16.40 9.55 1.90
C GLY A 166 -17.54 10.24 1.14
N PRO A 167 -18.80 10.04 1.56
CA PRO A 167 -19.99 10.46 0.79
C PRO A 167 -20.05 11.94 0.41
N ASN A 168 -19.60 12.82 1.31
CA ASN A 168 -19.63 14.28 1.12
C ASN A 168 -18.22 14.90 1.12
N SER A 169 -17.20 14.12 0.78
CA SER A 169 -15.80 14.51 0.90
C SER A 169 -15.06 14.31 -0.42
N TYR A 170 -15.46 15.07 -1.44
CA TYR A 170 -14.79 15.11 -2.74
C TYR A 170 -13.61 16.06 -2.71
N TRP A 171 -12.44 15.56 -3.11
CA TRP A 171 -11.19 16.31 -3.09
C TRP A 171 -11.01 17.04 -4.42
N THR A 172 -11.97 17.86 -4.82
CA THR A 172 -11.88 18.66 -6.06
C THR A 172 -11.46 20.10 -5.80
N GLY A 173 -11.56 20.59 -4.56
CA GLY A 173 -11.15 21.95 -4.20
C GLY A 173 -9.65 22.21 -4.45
N PHE A 174 -8.79 21.21 -4.23
CA PHE A 174 -7.36 21.36 -4.45
C PHE A 174 -6.98 21.57 -5.92
N TYR A 175 -7.90 21.33 -6.87
CA TYR A 175 -7.70 21.68 -8.27
C TYR A 175 -7.52 23.19 -8.46
N THR A 176 -8.15 24.02 -7.60
CA THR A 176 -8.08 25.49 -7.69
C THR A 176 -7.31 26.15 -6.54
N SER A 177 -7.24 25.55 -5.34
CA SER A 177 -6.55 26.14 -4.18
C SER A 177 -5.13 26.64 -4.51
N ARG A 178 -4.78 27.86 -4.06
CA ARG A 178 -3.50 28.55 -4.38
C ARG A 178 -3.28 28.74 -5.90
N PRO A 179 -4.20 29.42 -6.62
CA PRO A 179 -4.13 29.55 -8.09
C PRO A 179 -2.90 30.33 -8.57
N ALA A 180 -2.46 31.35 -7.80
CA ALA A 180 -1.24 32.10 -8.12
C ALA A 180 0.00 31.20 -8.15
N LEU A 181 0.14 30.29 -7.18
CA LEU A 181 1.24 29.32 -7.15
C LEU A 181 1.16 28.33 -8.32
N LYS A 182 -0.04 27.81 -8.64
CA LYS A 182 -0.24 26.94 -9.81
C LYS A 182 0.17 27.63 -11.11
N GLY A 183 -0.20 28.89 -11.29
CA GLY A 183 0.21 29.71 -12.43
C GLY A 183 1.72 29.93 -12.47
N PHE A 184 2.34 30.19 -11.32
CA PHE A 184 3.78 30.37 -11.19
C PHE A 184 4.56 29.10 -11.60
N VAL A 185 4.11 27.92 -11.16
CA VAL A 185 4.71 26.63 -11.56
C VAL A 185 4.68 26.44 -13.08
N ARG A 186 3.58 26.81 -13.75
CA ARG A 186 3.50 26.71 -15.23
C ARG A 186 4.49 27.64 -15.92
N LYS A 187 4.58 28.89 -15.49
CA LYS A 187 5.55 29.85 -16.04
C LYS A 187 6.99 29.40 -15.81
N ALA A 188 7.31 28.94 -14.61
CA ALA A 188 8.64 28.45 -14.26
C ALA A 188 9.01 27.19 -15.06
N SER A 189 8.07 26.26 -15.26
CA SER A 189 8.29 25.07 -16.08
C SER A 189 8.58 25.42 -17.54
N THR A 190 7.84 26.38 -18.13
CA THR A 190 8.11 26.86 -19.49
C THR A 190 9.49 27.50 -19.60
N LEU A 191 9.87 28.35 -18.64
CA LEU A 191 11.18 28.97 -18.60
C LEU A 191 12.30 27.93 -18.48
N LEU A 192 12.15 26.92 -17.62
CA LEU A 192 13.12 25.84 -17.46
C LEU A 192 13.36 25.12 -18.80
N THR A 193 12.30 24.75 -19.52
CA THR A 193 12.43 24.10 -20.84
C THR A 193 13.17 24.98 -21.84
N MET A 194 12.92 26.30 -21.85
CA MET A 194 13.65 27.23 -22.71
C MET A 194 15.14 27.30 -22.34
N CYS A 195 15.45 27.38 -21.04
CA CYS A 195 16.83 27.40 -20.55
C CYS A 195 17.56 26.11 -20.91
N GLU A 196 16.93 24.94 -20.72
CA GLU A 196 17.49 23.66 -21.12
C GLU A 196 17.77 23.65 -22.63
N GLN A 197 16.80 24.02 -23.47
CA GLN A 197 16.98 24.06 -24.92
C GLN A 197 18.12 25.00 -25.35
N VAL A 198 18.20 26.20 -24.78
CA VAL A 198 19.27 27.16 -25.10
C VAL A 198 20.63 26.67 -24.57
N SER A 199 20.67 26.04 -23.40
CA SER A 199 21.92 25.57 -22.80
C SER A 199 22.66 24.55 -23.67
N ILE A 200 21.94 23.76 -24.46
CA ILE A 200 22.53 22.77 -25.38
C ILE A 200 23.11 23.46 -26.64
N LEU A 201 22.67 24.69 -26.94
CA LEU A 201 23.11 25.49 -28.09
C LEU A 201 24.30 26.40 -27.78
N VAL A 202 24.61 26.62 -26.50
CA VAL A 202 25.77 27.38 -26.06
C VAL A 202 26.93 26.39 -25.84
N PRO A 203 28.08 26.52 -26.54
CA PRO A 203 29.25 25.66 -26.37
C PRO A 203 29.83 25.65 -24.96
#